data_AF-A0A258RUQ2-F1
#
_entry.id   AF-A0A258RUQ2-F1
#
_cell.length_a   1.000
_cell.length_b   1.000
_cell.length_c   1.000
_cell.angle_alpha   90.00
_cell.angle_beta   90.00
_cell.angle_gamma   90.00
#
_symmetry.space_group_name_H-M   'P 1'
#
loop_
_entity.id
_entity.type
_entity.pdbx_description
1 polymer ?
#
loop_
_entity_poly.entity_id
_entity_poly.type
_entity_poly.pdbx_seq_one_letter_code
_entity_poly.pdbx_strand_id
1 'polypeptide(L)' 'MSKEYHPDAYLRIKQIIGDKKSGVPGILPMGASTFWAGVASGRYPKPTKLGPRMTAWRAADIINLTI' A
#
# COMPACT_ATOMS: atom_id res chain seq x y z
N MET A 1 -4.03 -11.50 14.74
CA MET A 1 -5.12 -10.56 14.38
C MET A 1 -4.91 -10.10 12.95
N SER A 2 -5.61 -10.71 12.00
CA SER A 2 -5.67 -10.25 10.61
C SER A 2 -6.31 -8.86 10.60
N LYS A 3 -5.60 -7.86 10.06
CA LYS A 3 -6.09 -6.50 10.00
C LYS A 3 -7.01 -6.38 8.79
N GLU A 4 -8.30 -6.43 9.03
CA GLU A 4 -9.31 -6.26 7.99
C GLU A 4 -9.43 -4.77 7.64
N TYR A 5 -9.25 -4.43 6.36
CA TYR A 5 -9.40 -3.07 5.87
C TYR A 5 -10.71 -2.95 5.12
N HIS A 6 -11.46 -1.87 5.39
CA HIS A 6 -12.62 -1.54 4.58
C HIS A 6 -12.17 -1.29 3.12
N PRO A 7 -12.88 -1.75 2.09
CA PRO A 7 -12.45 -1.63 0.69
C PRO A 7 -12.21 -0.17 0.25
N ASP A 8 -13.02 0.76 0.75
CA ASP A 8 -12.89 2.21 0.47
C ASP A 8 -11.84 2.93 1.33
N ALA A 9 -11.18 2.22 2.24
CA ALA A 9 -10.14 2.83 3.05
C ALA A 9 -8.91 3.17 2.19
N TYR A 10 -8.22 4.25 2.55
CA TYR A 10 -6.97 4.64 1.91
C TYR A 10 -5.77 4.20 2.76
N LEU A 11 -4.88 3.42 2.14
CA LEU A 11 -3.66 2.91 2.74
C LEU A 11 -2.45 3.73 2.33
N ARG A 12 -1.59 3.99 3.31
CA ARG A 12 -0.28 4.60 3.11
C ARG A 12 0.75 3.51 2.82
N ILE A 13 1.87 3.89 2.21
CA ILE A 13 2.94 2.94 1.87
C ILE A 13 3.38 2.09 3.07
N LYS A 14 3.54 2.68 4.27
CA LYS A 14 3.91 1.95 5.50
C LYS A 14 2.92 0.86 5.90
N GLN A 15 1.64 0.97 5.53
CA GLN A 15 0.63 -0.08 5.78
C GLN A 15 0.69 -1.16 4.71
N ILE A 16 1.05 -0.81 3.48
CA ILE A 16 1.12 -1.73 2.34
C ILE A 16 2.33 -2.65 2.47
N ILE A 17 3.53 -2.09 2.66
CA ILE A 17 4.80 -2.84 2.75
C ILE A 17 5.24 -3.13 4.19
N GLY A 18 4.58 -2.54 5.17
CA GLY A 18 4.96 -2.64 6.57
C GLY A 18 6.05 -1.66 6.97
N ASP A 19 6.31 -1.61 8.27
CA ASP A 19 7.38 -0.82 8.85
C ASP A 19 8.15 -1.69 9.86
N LYS A 20 9.37 -2.10 9.49
CA LYS A 20 10.25 -2.89 10.35
C LYS A 20 10.58 -2.18 11.66
N LYS A 21 10.62 -0.84 11.66
CA LYS A 21 10.94 -0.06 12.86
C LYS A 21 9.78 -0.05 13.85
N SER A 22 8.55 -0.09 13.35
CA SER A 22 7.33 -0.10 14.17
C SER A 22 6.77 -1.50 14.43
N GLY A 23 7.42 -2.56 13.90
CA GLY A 23 6.95 -3.94 14.04
C GLY A 23 5.62 -4.21 13.33
N VAL A 24 5.22 -3.36 12.38
CA VAL A 24 3.94 -3.50 11.67
C VAL A 24 4.17 -4.34 10.42
N PRO A 25 3.56 -5.54 10.31
CA PRO A 25 3.65 -6.33 9.10
C PRO A 25 2.94 -5.63 7.94
N GLY A 26 3.56 -5.68 6.78
CA GLY A 26 2.94 -5.22 5.53
C GLY A 26 1.91 -6.21 5.02
N ILE A 27 1.02 -5.72 4.17
CA ILE A 27 0.11 -6.55 3.36
C ILE A 27 0.93 -7.28 2.28
N LEU A 28 1.80 -6.55 1.59
CA LEU A 28 2.67 -7.09 0.55
C LEU A 28 4.06 -7.40 1.12
N PRO A 29 4.61 -8.60 0.90
CA PRO A 29 5.93 -9.01 1.38
C PRO A 29 7.06 -8.45 0.50
N MET A 30 7.07 -7.14 0.26
CA MET A 30 8.02 -6.49 -0.64
C MET A 30 8.52 -5.15 -0.09
N GLY A 31 9.62 -4.65 -0.63
CA GLY A 31 10.19 -3.35 -0.25
C GLY A 31 9.45 -2.15 -0.85
N ALA A 32 9.62 -0.98 -0.21
CA ALA A 32 9.07 0.30 -0.70
C ALA A 32 9.52 0.62 -2.12
N SER A 33 10.81 0.41 -2.40
CA SER A 33 11.44 0.69 -3.70
C SER A 33 10.81 -0.15 -4.81
N THR A 34 10.62 -1.45 -4.56
CA THR A 34 9.97 -2.36 -5.53
C THR A 34 8.53 -1.94 -5.79
N PHE A 35 7.80 -1.53 -4.74
CA PHE A 35 6.43 -1.05 -4.89
C PHE A 35 6.38 0.24 -5.71
N TRP A 36 7.23 1.22 -5.42
CA TRP A 36 7.31 2.44 -6.23
C TRP A 36 7.70 2.18 -7.68
N ALA A 37 8.65 1.27 -7.94
CA ALA A 37 9.02 0.88 -9.30
C ALA A 37 7.88 0.20 -10.06
N GLY A 38 7.09 -0.64 -9.37
CA GLY A 38 5.90 -1.24 -9.96
C GLY A 38 4.78 -0.23 -10.23
N VAL A 39 4.59 0.75 -9.35
CA VAL A 39 3.67 1.88 -9.57
C VAL A 39 4.11 2.71 -10.78
N ALA A 40 5.41 3.02 -10.89
CA ALA A 40 5.96 3.78 -12.02
C ALA A 40 5.85 3.01 -13.35
N SER A 41 6.03 1.68 -13.32
CA SER A 41 5.86 0.82 -14.50
C SER A 41 4.41 0.46 -14.82
N GLY A 42 3.43 0.92 -14.03
CA GLY A 42 2.01 0.65 -14.26
C GLY A 42 1.52 -0.75 -13.84
N ARG A 43 2.36 -1.53 -13.14
CA ARG A 43 2.00 -2.86 -12.60
C ARG A 43 1.15 -2.80 -11.33
N TYR A 44 1.21 -1.68 -10.61
CA TYR A 44 0.49 -1.46 -9.35
C TYR A 44 -0.47 -0.27 -9.47
N PRO A 45 -1.51 -0.19 -8.62
CA PRO A 45 -2.50 0.87 -8.69
C PRO A 45 -1.88 2.26 -8.57
N LYS A 46 -2.49 3.21 -9.29
CA LYS A 46 -2.01 4.58 -9.34
C LYS A 46 -2.11 5.24 -7.95
N PRO A 47 -1.12 6.05 -7.56
CA PRO A 47 -1.14 6.76 -6.30
C PRO A 47 -2.24 7.84 -6.31
N THR A 48 -3.09 7.85 -5.28
CA THR A 48 -4.07 8.91 -5.06
C THR A 48 -3.49 9.95 -4.09
N LYS A 49 -3.56 11.23 -4.46
CA LYS A 49 -3.16 12.32 -3.57
C LYS A 49 -4.34 12.71 -2.67
N LEU A 50 -4.21 12.47 -1.38
CA LEU A 50 -5.18 12.91 -0.36
C LEU A 50 -4.87 14.34 0.14
N GLY A 51 -3.68 14.85 -0.16
CA GLY A 51 -3.26 16.20 0.18
C GLY A 51 -1.87 16.51 -0.38
N PRO A 52 -1.33 17.72 -0.10
CA PRO A 52 -0.11 18.22 -0.73
C PRO A 52 1.12 17.32 -0.54
N ARG A 53 1.19 16.61 0.60
CA ARG A 53 2.30 15.69 0.94
C ARG A 53 1.84 14.26 1.22
N MET A 54 0.60 13.93 0.85
CA MET A 54 -0.03 12.68 1.26
C MET A 54 -0.45 11.85 0.06
N THR A 55 0.30 10.78 -0.18
CA THR A 55 -0.01 9.77 -1.20
C THR A 55 -0.58 8.53 -0.52
N ALA A 56 -1.69 8.02 -1.05
CA ALA A 56 -2.34 6.81 -0.57
C ALA A 56 -2.90 5.98 -1.73
N TRP A 57 -3.27 4.75 -1.45
CA TRP A 57 -3.88 3.80 -2.38
C TRP A 57 -5.15 3.25 -1.77
N ARG A 58 -6.14 2.89 -2.58
CA ARG A 58 -7.34 2.23 -2.04
C ARG A 58 -6.99 0.84 -1.52
N ALA A 59 -7.58 0.46 -0.40
CA ALA A 59 -7.37 -0.85 0.21
C ALA A 59 -7.82 -1.97 -0.74
N ALA A 60 -8.96 -1.80 -1.43
CA ALA A 60 -9.45 -2.75 -2.41
C ALA A 60 -8.40 -3.05 -3.51
N ASP A 61 -7.78 -2.01 -4.08
CA ASP A 61 -6.79 -2.18 -5.15
C ASP A 61 -5.54 -2.93 -4.66
N ILE A 62 -5.13 -2.70 -3.41
CA ILE A 62 -3.95 -3.36 -2.82
C ILE A 62 -4.25 -4.81 -2.47
N ILE A 63 -5.42 -5.09 -1.90
CA ILE A 63 -5.84 -6.45 -1.56
C ILE A 63 -5.96 -7.30 -2.82
N ASN A 64 -6.45 -6.73 -3.92
CA ASN A 64 -6.56 -7.41 -5.21
C ASN A 64 -5.21 -7.79 -5.84
N LEU A 65 -4.08 -7.23 -5.38
CA LEU A 65 -2.74 -7.66 -5.83
C LEU A 65 -2.25 -8.93 -5.14
N THR A 66 -2.91 -9.35 -4.07
CA THR A 66 -2.49 -10.49 -3.24
C THR A 66 -3.25 -11.78 -3.61
N ILE A 67 -4.36 -11.66 -4.35
CA ILE A 67 -5.27 -12.75 -4.72
C ILE A 67 -5.02 -13.15 -6.18
#